data_AF-A0A4Y7TMU2-F1
#
_entry.id   AF-A0A4Y7TMU2-F1
#
_cell.length_a   1.000
_cell.length_b   1.000
_cell.length_c   1.000
_cell.angle_alpha   90.00
_cell.angle_beta   90.00
_cell.angle_gamma   90.00
#
_symmetry.space_group_name_H-M   'P 1'
#
loop_
_entity.id
_entity.type
_entity.pdbx_description
1 polymer ?
#
loop_
_entity_poly.entity_id
_entity_poly.type
_entity_poly.pdbx_seq_one_letter_code
_entity_poly.pdbx_strand_id
1 'polypeptide(L)'
;MFPVLAVLKIVSCSGDGICGCIPQFMSDRITSLTLTLSNDITSPIQFKNMVNSFGRLPSSKLKQIKLSEKKGRKVNIKDPNALGPLLSLPIDELQIDLSSIAWPFGSLNGLLMSALLVQIKRPLTIRSITFPLATDAGPFILPYLADIATQLPMVERLAGGIHSTTQISTGIFKWGTFPEISGLLHHWKTSQPPSRSSVRHLAIYEQKPLTDFNIEQYNGLAQLLDLMFPQLISIEPYTEADRAAPYWKNHWWFIEHLRKMYKRLRVYETAGSGAAQSSICVYTPRGTPSSS
;
A
#
# COMPACT_ATOMS: atom_id res chain seq x y z
N MET A 1 -11.02 -33.39 -21.19
CA MET A 1 -11.57 -32.10 -20.69
C MET A 1 -11.25 -32.00 -19.21
N PHE A 2 -10.49 -30.98 -18.75
CA PHE A 2 -10.23 -30.78 -17.32
C PHE A 2 -11.49 -30.17 -16.66
N PRO A 3 -12.22 -30.92 -15.82
CA PRO A 3 -13.39 -30.40 -15.13
C PRO A 3 -12.93 -29.37 -14.08
N VAL A 4 -13.61 -28.21 -14.08
CA VAL A 4 -13.61 -27.16 -13.04
C VAL A 4 -12.29 -26.99 -12.27
N LEU A 5 -11.22 -26.59 -12.96
CA LEU A 5 -10.05 -26.05 -12.26
C LEU A 5 -10.46 -24.70 -11.64
N ALA A 6 -10.73 -24.71 -10.34
CA ALA A 6 -11.07 -23.51 -9.57
C ALA A 6 -9.90 -22.51 -9.55
N VAL A 7 -8.66 -23.02 -9.67
CA VAL A 7 -7.44 -22.24 -9.69
C VAL A 7 -6.53 -22.77 -10.79
N LEU A 8 -6.16 -21.91 -11.74
CA LEU A 8 -5.11 -22.17 -12.73
C LEU A 8 -3.96 -21.20 -12.48
N LYS A 9 -2.79 -21.75 -12.11
CA LYS A 9 -1.56 -21.00 -11.89
C LYS A 9 -0.64 -21.21 -13.08
N ILE A 10 -0.16 -20.11 -13.67
CA ILE A 10 0.81 -20.16 -14.76
C ILE A 10 2.10 -19.50 -14.30
N VAL A 11 3.23 -20.15 -14.59
CA VAL A 11 4.56 -19.57 -14.42
C VAL A 11 5.11 -19.26 -15.81
N SER A 12 5.35 -17.98 -16.09
CA SER A 12 5.95 -17.53 -17.35
C SER A 12 7.40 -17.13 -17.14
N CYS A 13 8.28 -17.68 -17.97
CA CYS A 13 9.69 -17.32 -18.00
C CYS A 13 10.01 -16.26 -19.06
N SER A 14 9.02 -15.74 -19.79
CA SER A 14 9.26 -14.82 -20.92
C SER A 14 9.47 -13.35 -20.51
N GLY A 15 9.47 -13.03 -19.21
CA GLY A 15 9.84 -11.70 -18.70
C GLY A 15 8.80 -10.59 -18.92
N ASP A 16 8.06 -10.59 -20.02
CA ASP A 16 7.17 -9.50 -20.43
C ASP A 16 5.72 -9.92 -20.79
N GLY A 17 5.39 -11.22 -20.64
CA GLY A 17 4.09 -11.73 -21.04
C GLY A 17 3.88 -13.22 -20.81
N ILE A 18 2.87 -13.76 -21.50
CA ILE A 18 2.60 -15.20 -21.57
C ILE A 18 3.16 -15.72 -22.90
N CYS A 19 3.73 -16.92 -22.90
CA CYS A 19 4.09 -17.62 -24.14
C CYS A 19 2.87 -17.77 -25.06
N GLY A 20 3.02 -17.44 -26.35
CA GLY A 20 1.98 -17.69 -27.36
C GLY A 20 1.67 -19.18 -27.56
N CYS A 21 2.50 -20.06 -27.00
CA CYS A 21 2.26 -21.50 -26.94
C CYS A 21 1.16 -21.91 -25.95
N ILE A 22 0.70 -21.01 -25.06
CA ILE A 22 -0.40 -21.31 -24.14
C ILE A 22 -1.73 -21.28 -24.92
N PRO A 23 -2.46 -22.41 -24.98
CA PRO A 23 -3.73 -22.44 -25.69
C PRO A 23 -4.74 -21.44 -25.13
N GLN A 24 -5.53 -20.80 -26.00
CA GLN A 24 -6.48 -19.75 -25.60
C GLN A 24 -7.43 -20.19 -24.48
N PHE A 25 -7.93 -21.43 -24.52
CA PHE A 25 -8.83 -21.95 -23.49
C PHE A 25 -8.19 -22.03 -22.09
N MET A 26 -6.86 -22.10 -21.99
CA MET A 26 -6.15 -22.00 -20.71
C MET A 26 -6.02 -20.55 -20.30
N SER A 27 -5.67 -19.65 -21.24
CA SER A 27 -5.56 -18.21 -21.01
C SER A 27 -6.83 -17.61 -20.38
N ASP A 28 -8.01 -18.03 -20.86
CA ASP A 28 -9.30 -17.56 -20.34
C ASP A 28 -9.61 -18.06 -18.92
N ARG A 29 -8.87 -19.06 -18.43
CA ARG A 29 -9.06 -19.68 -17.11
C ARG A 29 -7.98 -19.33 -16.10
N ILE A 30 -6.94 -18.58 -16.50
CA ILE A 30 -5.84 -18.20 -15.60
C ILE A 30 -6.41 -17.41 -14.44
N THR A 31 -6.13 -17.86 -13.22
CA THR A 31 -6.48 -17.14 -11.99
C THR A 31 -5.28 -16.50 -11.32
N SER A 32 -4.08 -17.04 -11.56
CA SER A 32 -2.83 -16.53 -11.00
C SER A 32 -1.70 -16.67 -12.01
N LEU A 33 -0.92 -15.60 -12.16
CA LEU A 33 0.23 -15.54 -13.06
C LEU A 33 1.48 -15.18 -12.27
N THR A 34 2.51 -16.02 -12.36
CA THR A 34 3.84 -15.71 -11.86
C THR A 34 4.77 -15.42 -13.04
N LEU A 35 5.32 -14.21 -13.09
CA LEU A 35 6.36 -13.84 -14.05
C LEU A 35 7.72 -14.05 -13.40
N THR A 36 8.51 -14.95 -13.96
CA THR A 36 9.90 -15.17 -13.58
C THR A 36 10.79 -14.27 -14.45
N LEU A 37 11.38 -13.26 -13.82
CA LEU A 37 12.19 -12.24 -14.48
C LEU A 37 13.68 -12.61 -14.39
N SER A 38 14.42 -12.34 -15.46
CA SER A 38 15.88 -12.57 -15.49
C SER A 38 16.71 -11.31 -15.68
N ASN A 39 16.06 -10.19 -16.05
CA ASN A 39 16.70 -8.93 -16.39
C ASN A 39 16.05 -7.81 -15.58
N ASP A 40 16.82 -6.77 -15.27
CA ASP A 40 16.31 -5.54 -14.67
C ASP A 40 15.20 -4.92 -15.51
N ILE A 41 14.22 -4.31 -14.84
CA ILE A 41 13.13 -3.59 -15.47
C ILE A 41 13.51 -2.12 -15.57
N THR A 42 13.77 -1.66 -16.79
CA THR A 42 14.27 -0.29 -17.05
C THR A 42 13.29 0.59 -17.82
N SER A 43 12.15 0.05 -18.23
CA SER A 43 11.22 0.71 -19.15
C SER A 43 9.80 0.75 -18.59
N PRO A 44 9.11 1.91 -18.64
CA PRO A 44 7.74 2.04 -18.13
C PRO A 44 6.73 1.22 -18.93
N ILE A 45 7.09 0.81 -20.16
CA ILE A 45 6.25 -0.01 -21.04
C ILE A 45 6.56 -1.51 -20.96
N GLN A 46 7.42 -1.95 -20.01
CA GLN A 46 7.87 -3.35 -19.91
C GLN A 46 6.71 -4.36 -19.92
N PHE A 47 5.62 -4.06 -19.20
CA PHE A 47 4.47 -4.96 -19.08
C PHE A 47 3.32 -4.64 -20.04
N LYS A 48 3.53 -3.76 -21.03
CA LYS A 48 2.49 -3.34 -21.97
C LYS A 48 1.91 -4.52 -22.77
N ASN A 49 2.77 -5.44 -23.21
CA ASN A 49 2.35 -6.64 -23.95
C ASN A 49 1.44 -7.51 -23.11
N MET A 50 1.83 -7.77 -21.86
CA MET A 50 0.99 -8.51 -20.92
C MET A 50 -0.36 -7.82 -20.69
N VAL A 51 -0.36 -6.51 -20.46
CA VAL A 51 -1.61 -5.77 -20.27
C VAL A 51 -2.49 -5.83 -21.51
N ASN A 52 -1.92 -5.79 -22.71
CA ASN A 52 -2.68 -5.97 -23.93
C ASN A 52 -3.29 -7.37 -24.04
N SER A 53 -2.55 -8.41 -23.65
CA SER A 53 -3.02 -9.79 -23.68
C SER A 53 -4.16 -10.03 -22.69
N PHE A 54 -4.00 -9.63 -21.42
CA PHE A 54 -5.03 -9.83 -20.40
C PHE A 54 -6.14 -8.79 -20.43
N GLY A 55 -5.83 -7.56 -20.86
CA GLY A 55 -6.79 -6.48 -20.99
C GLY A 55 -7.84 -6.74 -22.08
N ARG A 56 -7.49 -7.56 -23.09
CA ARG A 56 -8.41 -7.98 -24.16
C ARG A 56 -9.30 -9.16 -23.78
N LEU A 57 -9.11 -9.79 -22.64
CA LEU A 57 -9.92 -10.92 -22.20
C LEU A 57 -11.13 -10.39 -21.41
N PRO A 58 -12.34 -10.27 -22.03
CA PRO A 58 -13.53 -9.76 -21.35
C PRO A 58 -13.98 -10.63 -20.16
N SER A 59 -13.42 -11.84 -20.04
CA SER A 59 -13.74 -12.83 -19.01
C SER A 59 -12.51 -13.28 -18.21
N SER A 60 -11.43 -12.49 -18.21
CA SER A 60 -10.21 -12.84 -17.47
C SER A 60 -10.56 -13.13 -16.01
N LYS A 61 -10.31 -14.37 -15.58
CA LYS A 61 -10.41 -14.78 -14.17
C LYS A 61 -9.15 -14.45 -13.38
N LEU A 62 -8.22 -13.70 -13.97
CA LEU A 62 -6.93 -13.37 -13.35
C LEU A 62 -7.16 -12.53 -12.10
N LYS A 63 -6.87 -13.12 -10.94
CA LYS A 63 -6.97 -12.47 -9.64
C LYS A 63 -5.62 -12.04 -9.10
N GLN A 64 -4.55 -12.70 -9.50
CA GLN A 64 -3.23 -12.51 -8.90
C GLN A 64 -2.12 -12.42 -9.94
N ILE A 65 -1.23 -11.43 -9.77
CA ILE A 65 0.05 -11.37 -10.47
C ILE A 65 1.17 -11.39 -9.44
N LYS A 66 2.14 -12.28 -9.63
CA LYS A 66 3.39 -12.33 -8.87
C LYS A 66 4.56 -12.06 -9.81
N LEU A 67 5.39 -11.07 -9.48
CA LEU A 67 6.71 -10.90 -10.07
C LEU A 67 7.71 -11.63 -9.20
N SER A 68 8.57 -12.43 -9.80
CA SER A 68 9.55 -13.26 -9.09
C SER A 68 10.88 -13.30 -9.84
N GLU A 69 11.96 -13.50 -9.11
CA GLU A 69 13.29 -13.66 -9.69
C GLU A 69 13.52 -15.06 -10.24
N LYS A 70 14.24 -15.15 -11.36
CA LYS A 70 14.84 -16.40 -11.78
C LYS A 70 15.89 -16.81 -10.76
N LYS A 71 15.88 -18.09 -10.34
CA LYS A 71 16.83 -18.63 -9.35
C LYS A 71 18.27 -18.20 -9.67
N GLY A 72 18.91 -17.52 -8.70
CA GLY A 72 20.29 -17.04 -8.83
C GLY A 72 20.46 -15.74 -9.63
N ARG A 73 19.38 -15.06 -10.00
CA ARG A 73 19.41 -13.77 -10.72
C ARG A 73 18.64 -12.72 -9.93
N LYS A 74 19.36 -11.74 -9.41
CA LYS A 74 18.76 -10.53 -8.85
C LYS A 74 18.16 -9.68 -9.96
N VAL A 75 16.95 -9.17 -9.75
CA VAL A 75 16.23 -8.30 -10.67
C VAL A 75 15.81 -7.03 -9.93
N ASN A 76 16.16 -5.89 -10.50
CA ASN A 76 15.79 -4.59 -9.95
C ASN A 76 14.81 -3.87 -10.88
N ILE A 77 13.83 -3.18 -10.28
CA ILE A 77 12.98 -2.23 -11.01
C ILE A 77 13.64 -0.86 -10.95
N LYS A 78 14.30 -0.45 -12.03
CA LYS A 78 14.96 0.86 -12.12
C LYS A 78 13.99 2.01 -12.37
N ASP A 79 12.86 1.72 -13.01
CA ASP A 79 11.77 2.67 -13.20
C ASP A 79 10.48 2.12 -12.57
N PRO A 80 10.05 2.64 -11.41
CA PRO A 80 8.82 2.18 -10.76
C PRO A 80 7.58 2.37 -11.62
N ASN A 81 7.56 3.34 -12.54
CA ASN A 81 6.42 3.56 -13.43
C ASN A 81 6.12 2.33 -14.32
N ALA A 82 7.10 1.42 -14.48
CA ALA A 82 6.89 0.14 -15.14
C ALA A 82 5.79 -0.70 -14.47
N LEU A 83 5.52 -0.54 -13.18
CA LEU A 83 4.46 -1.25 -12.46
C LEU A 83 3.06 -0.69 -12.76
N GLY A 84 2.97 0.53 -13.26
CA GLY A 84 1.72 1.22 -13.58
C GLY A 84 0.73 0.41 -14.43
N PRO A 85 1.17 -0.14 -15.58
CA PRO A 85 0.36 -1.04 -16.39
C PRO A 85 -0.20 -2.24 -15.60
N LEU A 86 0.55 -2.81 -14.65
CA LEU A 86 0.08 -3.94 -13.83
C LEU A 86 -1.04 -3.53 -12.89
N LEU A 87 -0.92 -2.35 -12.27
CA LEU A 87 -1.93 -1.78 -11.40
C LEU A 87 -3.24 -1.51 -12.13
N SER A 88 -3.21 -1.35 -13.46
CA SER A 88 -4.40 -1.12 -14.28
C SER A 88 -5.20 -2.39 -14.61
N LEU A 89 -4.65 -3.57 -14.34
CA LEU A 89 -5.34 -4.84 -14.61
C LEU A 89 -6.43 -5.09 -13.54
N PRO A 90 -7.55 -5.75 -13.90
CA PRO A 90 -8.61 -6.10 -12.95
C PRO A 90 -8.21 -7.31 -12.11
N ILE A 91 -7.15 -7.16 -11.32
CA ILE A 91 -6.62 -8.16 -10.39
C ILE A 91 -6.98 -7.80 -8.96
N ASP A 92 -7.04 -8.79 -8.08
CA ASP A 92 -7.24 -8.61 -6.64
C ASP A 92 -5.89 -8.41 -5.91
N GLU A 93 -4.81 -8.99 -6.43
CA GLU A 93 -3.52 -9.06 -5.75
C GLU A 93 -2.33 -8.88 -6.70
N LEU A 94 -1.40 -8.01 -6.31
CA LEU A 94 -0.08 -7.84 -6.93
C LEU A 94 1.02 -8.12 -5.90
N GLN A 95 1.86 -9.11 -6.18
CA GLN A 95 3.04 -9.43 -5.38
C GLN A 95 4.31 -9.13 -6.17
N ILE A 96 5.22 -8.36 -5.58
CA ILE A 96 6.51 -8.01 -6.19
C ILE A 96 7.61 -8.60 -5.30
N ASP A 97 8.06 -9.80 -5.67
CA ASP A 97 9.07 -10.59 -4.97
C ASP A 97 10.39 -10.53 -5.76
N LEU A 98 10.98 -9.32 -5.78
CA LEU A 98 12.19 -8.97 -6.51
C LEU A 98 13.23 -8.38 -5.56
N SER A 99 14.49 -8.25 -5.99
CA SER A 99 15.59 -7.75 -5.15
C SER A 99 15.40 -6.31 -4.70
N SER A 100 14.97 -5.42 -5.60
CA SER A 100 14.74 -4.02 -5.23
C SER A 100 13.87 -3.26 -6.24
N ILE A 101 13.33 -2.13 -5.77
CA ILE A 101 12.70 -1.09 -6.59
C ILE A 101 13.45 0.22 -6.32
N ALA A 102 13.90 0.88 -7.38
CA ALA A 102 14.53 2.20 -7.33
C ALA A 102 13.44 3.28 -7.20
N TRP A 103 12.97 3.48 -5.97
CA TRP A 103 11.93 4.46 -5.69
C TRP A 103 12.41 5.89 -6.00
N PRO A 104 11.60 6.73 -6.68
CA PRO A 104 12.00 8.10 -6.94
C PRO A 104 12.07 8.88 -5.62
N PHE A 105 13.08 9.73 -5.46
CA PHE A 105 13.17 10.69 -4.35
C PHE A 105 12.09 11.78 -4.48
N GLY A 106 10.83 11.43 -4.23
CA GLY A 106 9.69 12.33 -4.38
C GLY A 106 8.37 11.57 -4.49
N SER A 107 7.35 12.22 -5.03
CA SER A 107 6.01 11.64 -5.13
C SER A 107 5.94 10.41 -6.05
N LEU A 108 5.11 9.44 -5.68
CA LEU A 108 4.74 8.32 -6.54
C LEU A 108 3.72 8.68 -7.64
N ASN A 109 3.45 9.97 -7.85
CA ASN A 109 2.48 10.42 -8.84
C ASN A 109 2.70 9.84 -10.24
N GLY A 110 3.94 9.64 -10.69
CA GLY A 110 4.20 9.01 -12.01
C GLY A 110 3.62 7.60 -12.10
N LEU A 111 3.91 6.77 -11.09
CA LEU A 111 3.44 5.38 -10.99
C LEU A 111 1.92 5.37 -10.93
N LEU A 112 1.38 6.18 -10.04
CA LEU A 112 -0.04 6.13 -9.68
C LEU A 112 -0.90 6.78 -10.77
N MET A 113 -0.46 7.89 -11.37
CA MET A 113 -1.15 8.51 -12.52
C MET A 113 -1.26 7.54 -13.70
N SER A 114 -0.23 6.73 -13.96
CA SER A 114 -0.31 5.75 -15.05
C SER A 114 -1.38 4.67 -14.79
N ALA A 115 -1.63 4.30 -13.53
CA ALA A 115 -2.72 3.41 -13.14
C ALA A 115 -4.09 4.13 -13.18
N LEU A 116 -4.15 5.37 -12.69
CA LEU A 116 -5.36 6.19 -12.64
C LEU A 116 -5.88 6.60 -14.02
N LEU A 117 -5.00 6.88 -14.99
CA LEU A 117 -5.42 7.22 -16.36
C LEU A 117 -6.19 6.08 -17.06
N VAL A 118 -5.98 4.84 -16.63
CA VAL A 118 -6.73 3.67 -17.15
C VAL A 118 -8.08 3.48 -16.43
N GLN A 119 -8.28 4.08 -15.24
CA GLN A 119 -9.54 4.00 -14.49
C GLN A 119 -10.74 4.51 -15.27
N ILE A 120 -10.53 5.49 -16.16
CA ILE A 120 -11.58 6.06 -17.02
C ILE A 120 -12.26 4.95 -17.85
N LYS A 121 -11.57 3.82 -18.09
CA LYS A 121 -12.09 2.71 -18.88
C LYS A 121 -12.56 1.52 -18.03
N ARG A 122 -12.03 1.31 -16.82
CA ARG A 122 -12.33 0.14 -15.95
C ARG A 122 -12.12 0.44 -14.46
N PRO A 123 -12.98 -0.06 -13.56
CA PRO A 123 -12.75 0.10 -12.12
C PRO A 123 -11.51 -0.69 -11.67
N LEU A 124 -10.71 -0.10 -10.79
CA LEU A 124 -9.64 -0.82 -10.08
C LEU A 124 -10.24 -1.82 -9.10
N THR A 125 -9.70 -3.04 -9.09
CA THR A 125 -10.14 -4.11 -8.19
C THR A 125 -9.06 -4.53 -7.18
N ILE A 126 -7.86 -3.95 -7.28
CA ILE A 126 -6.72 -4.38 -6.48
C ILE A 126 -6.95 -4.13 -4.99
N ARG A 127 -6.89 -5.21 -4.21
CA ARG A 127 -7.08 -5.21 -2.76
C ARG A 127 -5.79 -5.46 -2.00
N SER A 128 -4.81 -6.10 -2.60
CA SER A 128 -3.55 -6.45 -1.96
C SER A 128 -2.34 -6.11 -2.82
N ILE A 129 -1.38 -5.41 -2.23
CA ILE A 129 -0.10 -5.09 -2.87
C ILE A 129 1.05 -5.45 -1.92
N THR A 130 2.01 -6.21 -2.43
CA THR A 130 3.23 -6.58 -1.71
C THR A 130 4.46 -6.08 -2.47
N PHE A 131 5.29 -5.30 -1.80
CA PHE A 131 6.58 -4.82 -2.31
C PHE A 131 7.75 -5.63 -1.75
N PRO A 132 8.93 -5.57 -2.40
CA PRO A 132 10.14 -6.21 -1.90
C PRO A 132 10.49 -5.90 -0.45
N LEU A 133 11.16 -6.85 0.19
CA LEU A 133 11.68 -6.75 1.54
C LEU A 133 12.90 -5.81 1.62
N ALA A 134 13.79 -5.92 0.64
CA ALA A 134 15.02 -5.15 0.54
C ALA A 134 14.91 -4.11 -0.58
N THR A 135 15.51 -2.95 -0.38
CA THR A 135 15.58 -1.88 -1.38
C THR A 135 17.01 -1.39 -1.46
N ASP A 136 17.86 -2.15 -2.16
CA ASP A 136 19.25 -1.77 -2.42
C ASP A 136 19.36 -0.42 -3.18
N ALA A 137 18.29 -0.02 -3.88
CA ALA A 137 18.25 1.13 -4.78
C ALA A 137 17.59 2.42 -4.22
N GLY A 138 17.39 2.50 -2.90
CA GLY A 138 16.85 3.69 -2.23
C GLY A 138 15.77 3.33 -1.19
N PRO A 139 15.60 4.10 -0.11
CA PRO A 139 14.71 3.72 0.97
C PRO A 139 13.26 3.87 0.54
N PHE A 140 12.52 2.77 0.59
CA PHE A 140 11.07 2.85 0.61
C PHE A 140 10.62 3.37 1.98
N ILE A 141 9.97 4.54 1.99
CA ILE A 141 9.60 5.25 3.22
C ILE A 141 8.08 5.20 3.45
N LEU A 142 7.66 5.37 4.70
CA LEU A 142 6.25 5.34 5.11
C LEU A 142 5.33 6.27 4.28
N PRO A 143 5.74 7.49 3.87
CA PRO A 143 4.95 8.32 2.96
C PRO A 143 4.54 7.63 1.65
N TYR A 144 5.38 6.77 1.07
CA TYR A 144 5.03 6.03 -0.15
C TYR A 144 3.88 5.06 0.08
N LEU A 145 3.85 4.40 1.24
CA LEU A 145 2.74 3.54 1.62
C LEU A 145 1.43 4.33 1.73
N ALA A 146 1.46 5.54 2.29
CA ALA A 146 0.27 6.39 2.34
C ALA A 146 -0.13 6.93 0.97
N ASP A 147 0.81 7.33 0.12
CA ASP A 147 0.51 7.77 -1.24
C ASP A 147 -0.21 6.66 -2.01
N ILE A 148 0.31 5.44 -1.96
CA ILE A 148 -0.31 4.26 -2.57
C ILE A 148 -1.71 4.03 -1.99
N ALA A 149 -1.84 4.06 -0.68
CA ALA A 149 -3.10 3.79 0.00
C ALA A 149 -4.17 4.88 -0.21
N THR A 150 -3.74 6.12 -0.44
CA THR A 150 -4.64 7.25 -0.73
C THR A 150 -5.09 7.23 -2.18
N GLN A 151 -4.18 6.91 -3.11
CA GLN A 151 -4.48 6.92 -4.54
C GLN A 151 -5.12 5.60 -5.03
N LEU A 152 -4.95 4.50 -4.29
CA LEU A 152 -5.59 3.21 -4.56
C LEU A 152 -6.59 2.89 -3.43
N PRO A 153 -7.78 3.52 -3.43
CA PRO A 153 -8.73 3.43 -2.31
C PRO A 153 -9.33 2.03 -2.11
N MET A 154 -9.12 1.09 -3.02
CA MET A 154 -9.59 -0.30 -2.88
C MET A 154 -8.58 -1.21 -2.18
N VAL A 155 -7.34 -0.75 -1.97
CA VAL A 155 -6.29 -1.54 -1.33
C VAL A 155 -6.60 -1.69 0.16
N GLU A 156 -6.84 -2.93 0.59
CA GLU A 156 -7.11 -3.31 1.97
C GLU A 156 -5.85 -3.88 2.66
N ARG A 157 -4.90 -4.41 1.88
CA ARG A 157 -3.69 -5.06 2.38
C ARG A 157 -2.45 -4.50 1.68
N LEU A 158 -1.50 -4.05 2.47
CA LEU A 158 -0.26 -3.47 1.96
C LEU A 158 0.93 -4.10 2.70
N ALA A 159 1.94 -4.52 1.97
CA ALA A 159 3.15 -5.12 2.55
C ALA A 159 4.40 -4.54 1.90
N GLY A 160 5.43 -4.25 2.69
CA GLY A 160 6.69 -3.73 2.16
C GLY A 160 7.81 -3.68 3.19
N GLY A 161 9.05 -3.76 2.70
CA GLY A 161 10.21 -3.38 3.47
C GLY A 161 10.34 -1.87 3.52
N ILE A 162 10.33 -1.30 4.72
CA ILE A 162 10.58 0.12 4.96
C ILE A 162 12.00 0.34 5.45
N HIS A 163 12.45 1.56 5.27
CA HIS A 163 13.70 2.02 5.83
C HIS A 163 13.46 3.28 6.68
N SER A 164 13.48 3.12 7.99
CA SER A 164 13.38 4.21 8.96
C SER A 164 14.71 4.95 9.07
N THR A 165 14.86 6.06 8.35
CA THR A 165 15.99 6.97 8.55
C THR A 165 15.68 7.93 9.70
N THR A 166 16.18 7.66 10.91
CA THR A 166 16.08 8.57 12.06
C THR A 166 17.20 9.61 12.13
N GLN A 167 18.31 9.37 11.43
CA GLN A 167 19.44 10.29 11.32
C GLN A 167 19.52 10.87 9.91
N ILE A 168 19.21 12.17 9.77
CA ILE A 168 19.64 12.97 8.63
C ILE A 168 20.81 13.82 9.11
N SER A 169 21.91 13.20 9.54
CA SER A 169 23.08 13.97 10.02
C SER A 169 24.03 14.39 8.91
N THR A 170 23.90 13.86 7.68
CA THR A 170 24.72 14.31 6.55
C THR A 170 23.95 14.22 5.24
N GLY A 171 23.47 15.37 4.76
CA GLY A 171 23.21 15.61 3.34
C GLY A 171 21.99 14.93 2.72
N ILE A 172 20.94 15.73 2.51
CA ILE A 172 19.99 15.56 1.39
C ILE A 172 19.08 14.33 1.47
N PHE A 173 18.66 13.92 2.67
CA PHE A 173 17.46 13.08 2.84
C PHE A 173 16.27 13.94 3.26
N LYS A 174 15.63 14.62 2.31
CA LYS A 174 14.33 15.25 2.55
C LYS A 174 13.28 14.13 2.49
N TRP A 175 12.52 13.88 3.56
CA TRP A 175 11.32 13.05 3.48
C TRP A 175 10.26 13.78 2.64
N GLY A 176 10.47 13.93 1.33
CA GLY A 176 9.72 14.86 0.47
C GLY A 176 9.91 16.34 0.81
N THR A 177 10.00 16.70 2.09
CA THR A 177 10.09 18.06 2.67
C THR A 177 10.36 18.05 4.18
N PHE A 178 10.16 16.94 4.91
CA PHE A 178 10.20 16.92 6.38
C PHE A 178 11.45 16.19 6.93
N PRO A 179 12.29 16.80 7.74
CA PRO A 179 13.46 16.12 8.31
C PRO A 179 13.13 15.21 9.51
N GLU A 180 11.95 15.38 10.12
CA GLU A 180 11.59 14.71 11.38
C GLU A 180 10.16 14.19 11.36
N ILE A 181 9.90 13.15 12.16
CA ILE A 181 8.54 12.58 12.39
C ILE A 181 7.58 13.65 12.90
N SER A 182 8.06 14.54 13.77
CA SER A 182 7.30 15.69 14.33
C SER A 182 6.76 16.61 13.23
N GLY A 183 7.61 17.00 12.28
CA GLY A 183 7.24 17.85 11.14
C GLY A 183 6.23 17.17 10.20
N LEU A 184 6.44 15.89 9.90
CA LEU A 184 5.50 15.12 9.08
C LEU A 184 4.14 14.97 9.78
N LEU A 185 4.13 14.66 11.08
CA LEU A 185 2.91 14.57 11.87
C LEU A 185 2.16 15.90 11.89
N HIS A 186 2.87 17.02 12.08
CA HIS A 186 2.27 18.35 12.04
C HIS A 186 1.59 18.60 10.68
N HIS A 187 2.28 18.31 9.57
CA HIS A 187 1.71 18.40 8.22
C HIS A 187 0.44 17.58 8.05
N TRP A 188 0.42 16.34 8.54
CA TRP A 188 -0.77 15.48 8.49
C TRP A 188 -1.92 15.96 9.38
N LYS A 189 -1.63 16.66 10.47
CA LYS A 189 -2.66 17.23 11.36
C LYS A 189 -3.25 18.54 10.84
N THR A 190 -2.46 19.38 10.18
CA THR A 190 -2.86 20.76 9.85
C THR A 190 -3.16 20.98 8.37
N SER A 191 -2.43 20.30 7.49
CA SER A 191 -2.33 20.67 6.07
C SER A 191 -2.91 19.61 5.13
N GLN A 192 -3.09 18.39 5.62
CA GLN A 192 -3.69 17.30 4.84
C GLN A 192 -5.15 17.07 5.25
N PRO A 193 -6.05 16.81 4.29
CA PRO A 193 -7.36 16.28 4.61
C PRO A 193 -7.21 14.90 5.29
N PRO A 194 -8.20 14.46 6.09
CA PRO A 194 -8.19 13.12 6.65
C PRO A 194 -7.99 12.08 5.55
N SER A 195 -7.04 11.16 5.76
CA SER A 195 -6.79 10.07 4.82
C SER A 195 -8.08 9.31 4.54
N ARG A 196 -8.31 8.96 3.28
CA ARG A 196 -9.42 8.09 2.85
C ARG A 196 -8.96 6.67 2.56
N SER A 197 -7.77 6.30 3.06
CA SER A 197 -7.23 4.97 2.90
C SER A 197 -8.19 3.90 3.42
N SER A 198 -8.42 2.88 2.59
CA SER A 198 -9.14 1.65 2.98
C SER A 198 -8.21 0.55 3.47
N VAL A 199 -6.93 0.84 3.72
CA VAL A 199 -5.98 -0.16 4.19
C VAL A 199 -6.37 -0.61 5.59
N ARG A 200 -6.55 -1.93 5.73
CA ARG A 200 -6.95 -2.61 6.96
C ARG A 200 -5.80 -3.41 7.56
N HIS A 201 -4.87 -3.89 6.73
CA HIS A 201 -3.72 -4.67 7.17
C HIS A 201 -2.44 -4.13 6.53
N LEU A 202 -1.44 -3.88 7.37
CA LEU A 202 -0.14 -3.39 6.96
C LEU A 202 0.95 -4.34 7.47
N ALA A 203 1.71 -4.94 6.56
CA ALA A 203 2.82 -5.82 6.89
C ALA A 203 4.17 -5.13 6.63
N ILE A 204 5.03 -5.06 7.64
CA ILE A 204 6.24 -4.24 7.60
C ILE A 204 7.48 -5.08 7.89
N TYR A 205 8.51 -4.88 7.08
CA TYR A 205 9.88 -5.28 7.41
C TYR A 205 10.73 -4.03 7.57
N GLU A 206 11.48 -3.92 8.66
CA GLU A 206 12.38 -2.79 8.88
C GLU A 206 13.82 -3.20 8.52
N GLN A 207 14.40 -2.55 7.50
CA GLN A 207 15.71 -2.94 6.96
C GLN A 207 16.88 -2.58 7.86
N LYS A 208 16.77 -1.52 8.67
CA LYS A 208 17.83 -1.12 9.60
C LYS A 208 17.37 -1.28 11.03
N PRO A 209 18.25 -1.75 11.94
CA PRO A 209 17.94 -1.68 13.36
C PRO A 209 17.62 -0.24 13.69
N LEU A 210 16.41 -0.02 14.19
CA LEU A 210 15.99 1.27 14.67
C LEU A 210 16.97 1.65 15.78
N THR A 211 17.63 2.80 15.63
CA THR A 211 18.21 3.47 16.80
C THR A 211 17.10 3.64 17.82
N ASP A 212 17.38 3.44 19.11
CA ASP A 212 16.37 3.56 20.16
C ASP A 212 15.56 4.84 19.98
N PHE A 213 14.31 4.68 19.53
CA PHE A 213 13.39 5.80 19.41
C PHE A 213 13.17 6.36 20.82
N ASN A 214 13.20 7.68 20.94
CA ASN A 214 12.70 8.30 22.16
C ASN A 214 11.17 8.17 22.22
N ILE A 215 10.61 8.45 23.40
CA ILE A 215 9.16 8.34 23.66
C ILE A 215 8.34 9.20 22.67
N GLU A 216 8.84 10.39 22.32
CA GLU A 216 8.16 11.30 21.39
C GLU A 216 8.10 10.74 19.97
N GLN A 217 9.16 10.08 19.51
CA GLN A 217 9.23 9.45 18.20
C GLN A 217 8.26 8.26 18.09
N TYR A 218 8.17 7.41 19.13
CA TYR A 218 7.17 6.35 19.19
C TYR A 218 5.75 6.89 19.11
N ASN A 219 5.43 7.91 19.92
CA ASN A 219 4.13 8.56 19.92
C ASN A 219 3.82 9.20 18.56
N GLY A 220 4.81 9.90 17.98
CA GLY A 220 4.65 10.58 16.71
C GLY A 220 4.36 9.62 15.56
N LEU A 221 5.11 8.52 15.48
CA LEU A 221 4.92 7.48 14.48
C LEU A 221 3.58 6.77 14.62
N ALA A 222 3.17 6.45 15.85
CA ALA A 222 1.88 5.81 16.13
C ALA A 222 0.69 6.69 15.73
N GLN A 223 0.73 7.99 16.05
CA GLN A 223 -0.29 8.95 15.62
C GLN A 223 -0.31 9.12 14.10
N LEU A 224 0.88 9.23 13.49
CA LEU A 224 1.02 9.37 12.06
C LEU A 224 0.41 8.17 11.32
N LEU A 225 0.67 6.94 11.77
CA LEU A 225 0.07 5.73 11.21
C LEU A 225 -1.45 5.71 11.33
N ASP A 226 -2.01 6.16 12.46
CA ASP A 226 -3.46 6.26 12.63
C ASP A 226 -4.10 7.31 11.71
N LEU A 227 -3.40 8.43 11.45
CA LEU A 227 -3.85 9.47 10.52
C LEU A 227 -3.73 9.02 9.05
N MET A 228 -2.63 8.36 8.68
CA MET A 228 -2.38 7.86 7.32
C MET A 228 -3.33 6.70 6.97
N PHE A 229 -3.66 5.84 7.94
CA PHE A 229 -4.45 4.63 7.74
C PHE A 229 -5.58 4.52 8.79
N PRO A 230 -6.63 5.36 8.71
CA PRO A 230 -7.68 5.41 9.74
C PRO A 230 -8.44 4.09 9.89
N GLN A 231 -8.53 3.30 8.82
CA GLN A 231 -9.21 2.00 8.83
C GLN A 231 -8.32 0.85 9.29
N LEU A 232 -7.03 1.09 9.59
CA LEU A 232 -6.05 0.06 9.90
C LEU A 232 -6.43 -0.75 11.13
N ILE A 233 -6.56 -2.06 10.95
CA ILE A 233 -6.90 -3.04 11.97
C ILE A 233 -5.63 -3.53 12.64
N SER A 234 -4.66 -3.99 11.84
CA SER A 234 -3.39 -4.52 12.34
C SER A 234 -2.19 -4.00 11.55
N ILE A 235 -1.12 -3.77 12.30
CA ILE A 235 0.24 -3.80 11.77
C ILE A 235 0.83 -5.15 12.17
N GLU A 236 1.43 -5.84 11.23
CA GLU A 236 2.02 -7.17 11.38
C GLU A 236 3.44 -7.20 10.82
N PRO A 237 4.29 -8.15 11.26
CA PRO A 237 5.59 -8.31 10.63
C PRO A 237 5.40 -8.79 9.19
N TYR A 238 6.37 -8.49 8.32
CA TYR A 238 6.28 -8.87 6.91
C TYR A 238 6.19 -10.38 6.72
N THR A 239 6.96 -11.16 7.48
CA THR A 239 6.81 -12.61 7.56
C THR A 239 6.55 -13.07 8.99
N GLU A 240 5.93 -14.24 9.15
CA GLU A 240 5.74 -14.88 10.46
C GLU A 240 7.07 -15.15 11.17
N ALA A 241 8.13 -15.46 10.42
CA ALA A 241 9.47 -15.67 10.96
C ALA A 241 10.01 -14.41 11.66
N ASP A 242 9.59 -13.22 11.23
CA ASP A 242 10.04 -11.96 11.79
C ASP A 242 9.36 -11.60 13.11
N ARG A 243 8.34 -12.34 13.57
CA ARG A 243 7.74 -12.09 14.92
C ARG A 243 8.78 -12.17 16.03
N ALA A 244 9.81 -12.98 15.84
CA ALA A 244 10.90 -13.13 16.78
C ALA A 244 11.99 -12.06 16.64
N ALA A 245 11.99 -11.29 15.55
CA ALA A 245 13.05 -10.35 15.20
C ALA A 245 13.10 -9.15 16.17
N PRO A 246 14.30 -8.61 16.47
CA PRO A 246 14.45 -7.47 17.38
C PRO A 246 13.67 -6.24 16.93
N TYR A 247 13.66 -5.93 15.62
CA TYR A 247 12.94 -4.76 15.10
C TYR A 247 11.45 -4.81 15.46
N TRP A 248 10.87 -6.01 15.41
CA TRP A 248 9.47 -6.24 15.71
C TRP A 248 9.18 -6.15 17.21
N LYS A 249 9.93 -6.94 17.99
CA LYS A 249 9.75 -7.03 19.45
C LYS A 249 10.02 -5.71 20.17
N ASN A 250 11.07 -5.00 19.77
CA ASN A 250 11.55 -3.84 20.51
C ASN A 250 10.80 -2.56 20.12
N HIS A 251 10.29 -2.48 18.89
CA HIS A 251 9.74 -1.22 18.36
C HIS A 251 8.32 -1.38 17.82
N TRP A 252 8.12 -2.20 16.80
CA TRP A 252 6.85 -2.24 16.07
C TRP A 252 5.68 -2.77 16.88
N TRP A 253 5.91 -3.72 17.80
CA TRP A 253 4.88 -4.14 18.74
C TRP A 253 4.37 -2.97 19.60
N PHE A 254 5.28 -2.13 20.10
CA PHE A 254 4.93 -0.97 20.93
C PHE A 254 4.26 0.14 20.11
N ILE A 255 4.76 0.41 18.90
CA ILE A 255 4.15 1.37 17.95
C ILE A 255 2.70 0.96 17.64
N GLU A 256 2.46 -0.33 17.35
CA GLU A 256 1.13 -0.86 17.08
C GLU A 256 0.21 -0.75 18.30
N HIS A 257 0.74 -0.98 19.50
CA HIS A 257 0.00 -0.79 20.74
C HIS A 257 -0.46 0.68 20.91
N LEU A 258 0.46 1.63 20.78
CA LEU A 258 0.16 3.07 20.87
C LEU A 258 -0.83 3.51 19.78
N ARG A 259 -0.66 3.04 18.53
CA ARG A 259 -1.57 3.36 17.42
C ARG A 259 -3.00 2.89 17.73
N LYS A 260 -3.17 1.67 18.25
CA LYS A 260 -4.49 1.16 18.66
C LYS A 260 -5.12 2.00 19.76
N MET A 261 -4.34 2.53 20.69
CA MET A 261 -4.81 3.47 21.70
C MET A 261 -5.29 4.77 21.06
N TYR A 262 -4.51 5.40 20.18
CA TYR A 262 -4.91 6.61 19.46
C TYR A 262 -6.15 6.40 18.59
N LYS A 263 -6.23 5.27 17.88
CA LYS A 263 -7.41 4.91 17.09
C LYS A 263 -8.67 4.89 17.96
N ARG A 264 -8.61 4.29 19.15
CA ARG A 264 -9.73 4.24 20.09
C ARG A 264 -10.15 5.65 20.53
N LEU A 265 -9.18 6.49 20.92
CA LEU A 265 -9.46 7.87 21.34
C LEU A 265 -10.19 8.65 20.23
N ARG A 266 -9.68 8.62 19.00
CA ARG A 266 -10.33 9.28 17.86
C ARG A 266 -11.76 8.78 17.62
N VAL A 267 -11.99 7.47 17.70
CA VAL A 267 -13.33 6.88 17.54
C VAL A 267 -14.27 7.35 18.66
N TYR A 268 -13.81 7.39 19.91
CA TYR A 268 -14.58 7.93 21.03
C TYR A 268 -14.90 9.41 20.87
N GLU A 269 -13.93 10.24 20.47
CA GLU A 269 -14.14 11.68 20.23
C GLU A 269 -15.16 11.92 19.12
N THR A 270 -15.09 11.13 18.04
CA THR A 270 -16.03 11.23 16.92
C THR A 270 -17.44 10.80 17.33
N ALA A 271 -17.56 9.70 18.10
CA ALA A 271 -18.84 9.23 18.61
C ALA A 271 -19.46 10.17 19.66
N GLY A 272 -18.64 10.74 20.55
CA GLY A 272 -19.06 11.69 21.58
C GLY A 272 -19.49 13.04 21.00
N SER A 273 -18.81 13.50 19.94
CA SER A 273 -19.20 14.73 19.22
C SER A 273 -20.52 14.57 18.46
N GLY A 274 -20.86 13.35 18.03
CA GLY A 274 -22.17 13.03 17.46
C GLY A 274 -23.31 13.02 18.48
N ALA A 275 -23.05 12.63 19.73
CA ALA A 275 -24.05 12.64 20.80
C ALA A 275 -24.33 14.06 21.36
N ALA A 276 -23.33 14.95 21.35
CA ALA A 276 -23.46 16.33 21.81
C ALA A 276 -24.26 17.24 20.86
N GLN A 277 -24.46 16.85 19.60
CA GLN A 277 -25.26 17.63 18.62
C GLN A 277 -26.74 17.21 18.53
N SER A 278 -27.18 16.15 19.22
CA SER A 278 -28.59 15.70 19.21
C SER A 278 -29.43 16.14 20.42
N SER A 279 -28.95 17.08 21.24
CA SER A 279 -29.63 17.48 22.49
C SER A 279 -29.66 19.00 22.70
N ILE A 280 -30.06 19.77 21.68
CA ILE A 280 -30.62 21.11 21.91
C ILE A 280 -31.88 21.26 21.02
N CYS A 281 -32.92 20.51 21.35
CA CYS A 281 -34.27 20.99 21.08
C CYS A 281 -34.54 22.10 22.10
N VAL A 282 -34.31 23.35 21.70
CA VAL A 282 -34.82 24.51 22.44
C VAL A 282 -36.34 24.38 22.45
N TYR A 283 -36.88 24.00 23.61
CA TYR A 283 -38.31 24.03 23.87
C TYR A 283 -38.73 25.50 23.90
N THR A 284 -39.24 26.03 22.80
CA THR A 284 -39.92 27.32 22.79
C THR A 284 -41.26 27.16 23.53
N PRO A 285 -41.50 27.87 24.64
CA PRO A 285 -42.81 27.83 25.28
C PRO A 285 -43.84 28.41 24.32
N ARG A 286 -44.89 27.65 24.01
CA ARG A 286 -46.09 28.17 23.34
C ARG A 286 -46.64 29.31 24.19
N GLY A 287 -46.64 30.51 23.61
CA GLY A 287 -47.37 31.66 24.14
C GLY A 287 -48.83 31.29 24.33
N THR A 288 -49.33 31.57 25.53
CA THR A 288 -50.75 31.53 25.87
C THR A 288 -51.54 32.50 24.98
N PRO A 289 -52.71 32.11 24.46
CA PRO A 289 -53.58 33.04 23.76
C PRO A 289 -54.18 34.04 24.76
N SER A 290 -53.87 35.33 24.58
CA SER A 290 -54.57 36.41 25.26
C SER A 290 -56.00 36.49 24.77
N SER A 291 -56.95 36.36 25.69
CA SER A 291 -58.36 36.66 25.47
C SER A 291 -58.75 37.78 26.42
N SER A 292 -58.90 38.99 25.85
CA SER A 292 -59.72 40.13 26.32
C SER A 292 -59.34 41.36 25.50
#